data_AF-A0A945PXQ2-F1
#
_entry.id   AF-A0A945PXQ2-F1
#
_cell.length_a   1.000
_cell.length_b   1.000
_cell.length_c   1.000
_cell.angle_alpha   90.00
_cell.angle_beta   90.00
_cell.angle_gamma   90.00
#
_symmetry.space_group_name_H-M   'P 1'
#
loop_
_entity.id
_entity.type
_entity.pdbx_description
1 polymer ?
#
loop_
_entity_poly.entity_id
_entity_poly.type
_entity_poly.pdbx_seq_one_letter_code
_entity_poly.pdbx_strand_id
1 'polypeptide(L)'
;MPVRCHESPHAPNQGPNGPIQHGSGAATRETSVNEAMKQMILEMDQGVAQIRNKIVELNLDKNTLILFFSDNGDAPQTSTGSPSLRGHKGSVYKGGHRVPAIAWWPGKIEAGSITDSLAITLDVTPTILSIAGIEATDDQRYDGIDLSPILCEQTALPARPLYWADLSNGGRRSEAMRDGVWKLIVQHPNAKEGTFENETIELYRLDSDLSEANDLAQTQHQDTRPNKSLVRRQGANANPSTGRMAQLRYDHQRIQQVVSGI
;
A
#
# COMPACT_ATOMS: atom_id res chain seq x y z
N MET A 1 -14.35 -18.11 -4.16
CA MET A 1 -13.36 -17.51 -5.07
C MET A 1 -11.97 -17.91 -4.62
N PRO A 2 -11.12 -18.50 -5.45
CA PRO A 2 -9.74 -18.84 -5.07
C PRO A 2 -8.88 -17.56 -5.00
N VAL A 3 -8.16 -17.36 -3.91
CA VAL A 3 -7.10 -16.36 -3.79
C VAL A 3 -5.77 -17.08 -4.00
N ARG A 4 -4.95 -16.60 -4.93
CA ARG A 4 -3.59 -17.12 -5.12
C ARG A 4 -2.58 -16.07 -4.67
N CYS A 5 -1.91 -16.36 -3.56
CA CYS A 5 -0.80 -15.54 -3.08
C CYS A 5 0.50 -16.19 -3.58
N HIS A 6 1.16 -15.54 -4.53
CA HIS A 6 2.49 -15.98 -4.95
C HIS A 6 3.52 -15.62 -3.88
N GLU A 7 4.35 -16.58 -3.49
CA GLU A 7 5.53 -16.30 -2.66
C GLU A 7 6.58 -15.51 -3.44
N SER A 8 6.63 -15.67 -4.76
CA SER A 8 7.49 -14.86 -5.63
C SER A 8 7.06 -13.39 -5.61
N PRO A 9 7.98 -12.41 -5.49
CA PRO A 9 9.44 -12.54 -5.49
C PRO A 9 10.07 -12.42 -4.07
N HIS A 10 9.39 -12.87 -3.01
CA HIS A 10 9.90 -12.79 -1.65
C HIS A 10 11.20 -13.59 -1.48
N ALA A 11 12.07 -13.11 -0.57
CA ALA A 11 13.28 -13.83 -0.20
C ALA A 11 12.96 -15.23 0.37
N PRO A 12 13.84 -16.23 0.18
CA PRO A 12 15.15 -16.16 -0.46
C PRO A 12 15.08 -16.02 -1.99
N ASN A 13 15.97 -15.20 -2.56
CA ASN A 13 15.95 -14.91 -4.00
C ASN A 13 16.51 -16.13 -4.77
N GLN A 14 15.59 -16.96 -5.27
CA GLN A 14 15.86 -18.26 -5.87
C GLN A 14 15.20 -18.36 -7.25
N GLY A 15 16.02 -18.48 -8.29
CA GLY A 15 15.53 -18.84 -9.62
C GLY A 15 15.09 -20.32 -9.69
N PRO A 16 14.34 -20.72 -10.73
CA PRO A 16 13.76 -22.05 -10.85
C PRO A 16 14.79 -23.20 -10.85
N ASN A 17 16.02 -22.93 -11.31
CA ASN A 17 17.12 -23.89 -11.33
C ASN A 17 18.21 -23.57 -10.30
N GLY A 18 17.93 -22.66 -9.36
CA GLY A 18 18.88 -22.29 -8.32
C GLY A 18 19.02 -23.39 -7.25
N PRO A 19 20.14 -23.43 -6.53
CA PRO A 19 20.27 -24.32 -5.38
C PRO A 19 19.26 -23.92 -4.29
N ILE A 20 18.88 -24.88 -3.43
CA ILE A 20 18.08 -24.60 -2.25
C ILE A 20 18.91 -23.72 -1.31
N GLN A 21 18.44 -22.53 -0.96
CA GLN A 21 19.16 -21.55 -0.10
C GLN A 21 18.50 -21.36 1.28
N HIS A 22 17.58 -22.23 1.68
CA HIS A 22 16.92 -22.19 2.98
C HIS A 22 16.79 -23.60 3.57
N GLY A 23 16.77 -23.70 4.90
CA GLY A 23 16.63 -24.99 5.59
C GLY A 23 17.89 -25.85 5.59
N SER A 24 17.73 -27.13 5.96
CA SER A 24 18.83 -28.10 6.02
C SER A 24 19.33 -28.41 4.60
N GLY A 25 20.64 -28.26 4.36
CA GLY A 25 21.23 -28.41 3.03
C GLY A 25 21.24 -27.12 2.19
N ALA A 26 20.98 -25.97 2.82
CA ALA A 26 21.10 -24.67 2.15
C ALA A 26 22.51 -24.48 1.55
N ALA A 27 22.56 -24.17 0.27
CA ALA A 27 23.76 -23.82 -0.45
C ALA A 27 23.76 -22.34 -0.83
N THR A 28 24.97 -21.80 -1.05
CA THR A 28 25.17 -20.41 -1.42
C THR A 28 24.57 -20.12 -2.79
N ARG A 29 23.91 -18.98 -2.93
CA ARG A 29 23.44 -18.49 -4.23
C ARG A 29 24.63 -18.11 -5.11
N GLU A 30 24.68 -18.68 -6.32
CA GLU A 30 25.67 -18.32 -7.34
C GLU A 30 25.19 -17.16 -8.23
N THR A 31 23.88 -17.08 -8.46
CA THR A 31 23.24 -16.01 -9.24
C THR A 31 23.21 -14.68 -8.47
N SER A 32 23.36 -13.56 -9.18
CA SER A 32 23.17 -12.24 -8.55
C SER A 32 21.74 -12.08 -8.03
N VAL A 33 21.54 -11.21 -7.02
CA VAL A 33 20.19 -10.89 -6.50
C VAL A 33 19.26 -10.47 -7.64
N ASN A 34 19.73 -9.56 -8.50
CA ASN A 34 18.91 -8.97 -9.54
C ASN A 34 18.50 -9.98 -10.61
N GLU A 35 19.42 -10.86 -11.01
CA GLU A 35 19.09 -11.91 -11.98
C GLU A 35 18.16 -12.96 -11.37
N ALA A 36 18.34 -13.33 -10.10
CA ALA A 36 17.42 -14.23 -9.41
C ALA A 36 16.01 -13.62 -9.29
N MET A 37 15.90 -12.33 -8.91
CA MET A 37 14.62 -11.62 -8.84
C MET A 37 13.93 -11.55 -10.20
N LYS A 38 14.69 -11.25 -11.27
CA LYS A 38 14.16 -11.25 -12.64
C LYS A 38 13.59 -12.62 -13.00
N GLN A 39 14.31 -13.70 -12.72
CA GLN A 39 13.83 -15.06 -12.97
C GLN A 39 12.54 -15.36 -12.19
N MET A 40 12.51 -15.03 -10.90
CA MET A 40 11.32 -15.19 -10.05
C MET A 40 10.09 -14.43 -10.58
N ILE A 41 10.28 -13.21 -11.07
CA ILE A 41 9.21 -12.40 -11.65
C ILE A 41 8.73 -12.98 -12.98
N LEU A 42 9.64 -13.43 -13.85
CA LEU A 42 9.27 -14.07 -15.13
C LEU A 42 8.50 -15.37 -14.92
N GLU A 43 8.88 -16.19 -13.94
CA GLU A 43 8.15 -17.41 -13.60
C GLU A 43 6.76 -17.09 -13.02
N MET A 44 6.65 -16.03 -12.20
CA MET A 44 5.35 -15.56 -11.71
C MET A 44 4.46 -15.11 -12.87
N ASP A 45 4.99 -14.31 -13.81
CA ASP A 45 4.26 -13.83 -14.99
C ASP A 45 3.77 -14.99 -15.85
N GLN A 46 4.62 -15.98 -16.12
CA GLN A 46 4.22 -17.22 -16.81
C GLN A 46 3.11 -17.96 -16.05
N GLY A 47 3.21 -18.06 -14.72
CA GLY A 47 2.18 -18.66 -13.88
C GLY A 47 0.83 -17.91 -13.94
N VAL A 48 0.84 -16.58 -14.02
CA VAL A 48 -0.36 -15.76 -14.22
C VAL A 48 -0.93 -15.98 -15.62
N ALA A 49 -0.07 -16.03 -16.64
CA ALA A 49 -0.47 -16.31 -18.02
C ALA A 49 -1.16 -17.68 -18.16
N GLN A 50 -0.65 -18.72 -17.50
CA GLN A 50 -1.28 -20.05 -17.49
C GLN A 50 -2.71 -20.01 -16.91
N ILE A 51 -2.91 -19.30 -15.79
CA ILE A 51 -4.26 -19.14 -15.19
C ILE A 51 -5.19 -18.41 -16.15
N ARG A 52 -4.76 -17.25 -16.66
CA ARG A 52 -5.55 -16.45 -17.59
C ARG A 52 -5.91 -17.25 -18.85
N ASN A 53 -4.94 -17.93 -19.44
CA ASN A 53 -5.16 -18.73 -20.66
C ASN A 53 -6.15 -19.86 -20.40
N LYS A 54 -6.10 -20.51 -19.23
CA LYS A 54 -7.07 -21.54 -18.88
C LYS A 54 -8.49 -20.98 -18.69
N ILE A 55 -8.63 -19.78 -18.10
CA ILE A 55 -9.92 -19.08 -18.00
C ILE A 55 -10.51 -18.82 -19.39
N VAL A 56 -9.69 -18.35 -20.34
CA VAL A 56 -10.10 -18.12 -21.73
C VAL A 56 -10.46 -19.43 -22.44
N GLU A 57 -9.64 -20.47 -22.32
CA GLU A 57 -9.89 -21.79 -22.90
C GLU A 57 -11.23 -22.39 -22.44
N LEU A 58 -11.58 -22.17 -21.18
CA LEU A 58 -12.84 -22.60 -20.58
C LEU A 58 -14.03 -21.67 -20.89
N ASN A 59 -13.84 -20.60 -21.66
CA ASN A 59 -14.84 -19.56 -21.96
C ASN A 59 -15.44 -18.90 -20.71
N LEU A 60 -14.62 -18.71 -19.67
CA LEU A 60 -15.02 -18.09 -18.40
C LEU A 60 -14.60 -16.61 -18.29
N ASP A 61 -13.89 -16.09 -19.29
CA ASP A 61 -13.28 -14.76 -19.31
C ASP A 61 -14.30 -13.63 -19.10
N LYS A 62 -15.46 -13.68 -19.76
CA LYS A 62 -16.52 -12.68 -19.59
C LYS A 62 -17.18 -12.69 -18.20
N ASN A 63 -16.95 -13.75 -17.42
CA ASN A 63 -17.50 -13.93 -16.07
C ASN A 63 -16.42 -14.06 -14.99
N THR A 64 -15.20 -13.58 -15.28
CA THR A 64 -14.08 -13.65 -14.34
C THR A 64 -13.39 -12.30 -14.24
N LEU A 65 -13.44 -11.71 -13.05
CA LEU A 65 -12.54 -10.61 -12.69
C LEU A 65 -11.19 -11.17 -12.23
N ILE A 66 -10.10 -10.69 -12.82
CA ILE A 66 -8.74 -10.88 -12.31
C ILE A 66 -8.26 -9.55 -11.74
N LEU A 67 -7.85 -9.55 -10.47
CA LEU A 67 -7.11 -8.46 -9.84
C LEU A 67 -5.68 -8.93 -9.58
N PHE A 68 -4.70 -8.18 -10.06
CA PHE A 68 -3.28 -8.43 -9.82
C PHE A 68 -2.67 -7.21 -9.15
N PHE A 69 -2.08 -7.37 -7.97
CA PHE A 69 -1.39 -6.31 -7.26
C PHE A 69 -0.34 -6.89 -6.29
N SER A 70 0.64 -6.07 -5.91
CA SER A 70 1.63 -6.43 -4.87
C SER A 70 1.10 -6.09 -3.47
N ASP A 71 1.56 -6.80 -2.45
CA ASP A 71 1.21 -6.56 -1.04
C ASP A 71 1.91 -5.33 -0.45
N ASN A 72 3.16 -5.09 -0.86
CA ASN A 72 3.99 -3.96 -0.51
C ASN A 72 4.95 -3.62 -1.66
N GLY A 73 5.69 -2.53 -1.49
CA GLY A 73 6.82 -2.16 -2.34
C GLY A 73 7.99 -3.14 -2.27
N ASP A 74 9.07 -2.84 -2.99
CA ASP A 74 10.21 -3.74 -3.13
C ASP A 74 11.01 -3.90 -1.83
N ALA A 75 11.69 -5.04 -1.68
CA ALA A 75 12.59 -5.22 -0.54
C ALA A 75 13.85 -4.34 -0.71
N PRO A 76 14.41 -3.78 0.38
CA PRO A 76 15.66 -3.02 0.29
C PRO A 76 16.77 -3.85 -0.37
N GLN A 77 17.64 -3.16 -1.11
CA GLN A 77 18.77 -3.75 -1.85
C GLN A 77 18.36 -4.73 -2.97
N THR A 78 17.10 -4.66 -3.42
CA THR A 78 16.67 -5.26 -4.68
C THR A 78 16.58 -4.18 -5.76
N SER A 79 16.86 -4.52 -7.02
CA SER A 79 16.66 -3.58 -8.14
C SER A 79 15.26 -3.73 -8.78
N THR A 80 14.25 -4.09 -7.98
CA THR A 80 12.87 -4.29 -8.45
C THR A 80 11.92 -3.14 -8.12
N GLY A 81 12.34 -2.22 -7.25
CA GLY A 81 11.63 -0.97 -6.99
C GLY A 81 11.70 0.01 -8.15
N SER A 82 10.84 1.01 -8.12
CA SER A 82 10.97 2.16 -9.02
C SER A 82 12.05 3.09 -8.47
N PRO A 83 13.15 3.36 -9.22
CA PRO A 83 14.26 4.17 -8.71
C PRO A 83 13.86 5.63 -8.42
N SER A 84 12.71 6.08 -8.92
CA SER A 84 12.18 7.42 -8.65
C SER A 84 11.31 7.50 -7.40
N LEU A 85 10.93 6.39 -6.77
CA LEU A 85 10.10 6.40 -5.57
C LEU A 85 10.97 6.25 -4.32
N ARG A 86 10.72 7.11 -3.32
CA ARG A 86 11.44 7.06 -2.04
C ARG A 86 10.96 5.91 -1.18
N GLY A 87 11.90 5.30 -0.45
CA GLY A 87 11.64 4.21 0.48
C GLY A 87 11.42 2.86 -0.21
N HIS A 88 11.23 1.84 0.60
CA HIS A 88 11.08 0.44 0.22
C HIS A 88 10.08 -0.24 1.18
N LYS A 89 9.88 -1.55 1.04
CA LYS A 89 9.09 -2.40 1.95
C LYS A 89 9.30 -2.00 3.41
N GLY A 90 8.19 -1.81 4.13
CA GLY A 90 8.15 -1.39 5.53
C GLY A 90 8.11 0.13 5.73
N SER A 91 8.32 0.95 4.70
CA SER A 91 8.25 2.41 4.83
C SER A 91 6.89 2.98 4.42
N VAL A 92 6.51 4.11 5.01
CA VAL A 92 5.32 4.88 4.62
C VAL A 92 5.52 5.79 3.40
N TYR A 93 6.72 5.80 2.81
CA TYR A 93 7.03 6.52 1.56
C TYR A 93 6.45 5.79 0.33
N LYS A 94 6.40 6.45 -0.82
CA LYS A 94 5.75 5.93 -2.04
C LYS A 94 6.34 4.59 -2.48
N GLY A 95 7.65 4.38 -2.36
CA GLY A 95 8.30 3.12 -2.69
C GLY A 95 7.96 1.97 -1.74
N GLY A 96 7.39 2.23 -0.56
CA GLY A 96 6.99 1.18 0.38
C GLY A 96 5.57 0.64 0.19
N HIS A 97 4.66 1.44 -0.36
CA HIS A 97 3.24 1.05 -0.49
C HIS A 97 2.57 1.36 -1.82
N ARG A 98 3.18 2.16 -2.71
CA ARG A 98 2.68 2.32 -4.06
C ARG A 98 3.11 1.11 -4.89
N VAL A 99 2.15 0.26 -5.20
CA VAL A 99 2.37 -1.02 -5.87
C VAL A 99 1.77 -1.02 -7.29
N PRO A 100 2.25 -1.89 -8.20
CA PRO A 100 1.51 -2.19 -9.42
C PRO A 100 0.14 -2.76 -9.07
N ALA A 101 -0.89 -2.35 -9.83
CA ALA A 101 -2.24 -2.88 -9.73
C ALA A 101 -2.87 -2.93 -11.12
N ILE A 102 -3.40 -4.09 -11.51
CA ILE A 102 -4.04 -4.36 -12.79
C ILE A 102 -5.36 -5.07 -12.53
N ALA A 103 -6.42 -4.63 -13.20
CA ALA A 103 -7.71 -5.32 -13.24
C ALA A 103 -8.01 -5.77 -14.67
N TRP A 104 -8.52 -6.99 -14.83
CA TRP A 104 -8.87 -7.56 -16.12
C TRP A 104 -10.22 -8.27 -16.04
N TRP A 105 -11.17 -7.81 -16.87
CA TRP A 105 -12.50 -8.42 -16.99
C TRP A 105 -13.11 -8.07 -18.36
N PRO A 106 -12.92 -8.92 -19.38
CA PRO A 106 -13.41 -8.67 -20.73
C PRO A 106 -14.93 -8.42 -20.78
N GLY A 107 -15.32 -7.35 -21.47
CA GLY A 107 -16.73 -6.94 -21.61
C GLY A 107 -17.30 -6.20 -20.40
N LYS A 108 -16.51 -5.99 -19.34
CA LYS A 108 -16.87 -5.17 -18.17
C LYS A 108 -15.90 -4.00 -17.96
N ILE A 109 -14.61 -4.28 -18.04
CA ILE A 109 -13.55 -3.25 -17.96
C ILE A 109 -13.13 -2.86 -19.38
N GLU A 110 -13.02 -1.56 -19.65
CA GLU A 110 -12.50 -1.06 -20.93
C GLU A 110 -11.03 -1.45 -21.12
N ALA A 111 -10.72 -2.10 -22.24
CA ALA A 111 -9.37 -2.57 -22.51
C ALA A 111 -8.40 -1.39 -22.70
N GLY A 112 -7.28 -1.41 -21.99
CA GLY A 112 -6.25 -0.36 -22.09
C GLY A 112 -6.56 0.93 -21.34
N SER A 113 -7.68 0.99 -20.60
CA SER A 113 -7.98 2.14 -19.73
C SER A 113 -6.98 2.29 -18.58
N ILE A 114 -6.76 3.53 -18.15
CA ILE A 114 -5.89 3.89 -17.01
C ILE A 114 -6.71 4.79 -16.08
N THR A 115 -6.52 4.66 -14.77
CA THR A 115 -7.13 5.54 -13.77
C THR A 115 -6.11 5.99 -12.74
N ASP A 116 -6.17 7.27 -12.38
CA ASP A 116 -5.37 7.89 -11.31
C ASP A 116 -6.13 7.95 -9.97
N SER A 117 -7.31 7.32 -9.90
CA SER A 117 -8.12 7.25 -8.69
C SER A 117 -7.37 6.61 -7.53
N LEU A 118 -7.62 7.11 -6.30
CA LEU A 118 -6.99 6.58 -5.10
C LEU A 118 -7.63 5.26 -4.65
N ALA A 119 -6.84 4.19 -4.71
CA ALA A 119 -7.20 2.88 -4.21
C ALA A 119 -6.18 2.39 -3.16
N ILE A 120 -6.67 1.55 -2.25
CA ILE A 120 -5.90 0.84 -1.23
C ILE A 120 -6.41 -0.60 -1.12
N THR A 121 -5.59 -1.54 -0.70
CA THR A 121 -5.96 -2.98 -0.64
C THR A 121 -7.22 -3.26 0.19
N LEU A 122 -7.57 -2.39 1.14
CA LEU A 122 -8.82 -2.48 1.92
C LEU A 122 -10.08 -2.40 1.05
N ASP A 123 -9.99 -1.79 -0.14
CA ASP A 123 -11.09 -1.65 -1.09
C ASP A 123 -11.43 -2.95 -1.81
N VAL A 124 -10.52 -3.94 -1.82
CA VAL A 124 -10.71 -5.20 -2.55
C VAL A 124 -11.91 -5.97 -1.99
N THR A 125 -12.08 -6.01 -0.67
CA THR A 125 -13.20 -6.72 -0.03
C THR A 125 -14.57 -6.15 -0.42
N PRO A 126 -14.88 -4.85 -0.20
CA PRO A 126 -16.17 -4.28 -0.61
C PRO A 126 -16.37 -4.35 -2.14
N THR A 127 -15.31 -4.26 -2.94
CA THR A 127 -15.39 -4.43 -4.39
C THR A 127 -15.84 -5.84 -4.79
N ILE A 128 -15.25 -6.88 -4.18
CA ILE A 128 -15.63 -8.28 -4.45
C ILE A 128 -17.07 -8.56 -4.01
N LEU A 129 -17.50 -8.02 -2.87
CA LEU A 129 -18.87 -8.17 -2.38
C LEU A 129 -19.88 -7.52 -3.34
N SER A 130 -19.61 -6.29 -3.76
CA SER A 130 -20.43 -5.56 -4.74
C SER A 130 -20.58 -6.34 -6.05
N ILE A 131 -19.45 -6.81 -6.60
CA ILE A 131 -19.42 -7.62 -7.83
C ILE A 131 -20.18 -8.95 -7.67
N ALA A 132 -20.14 -9.56 -6.49
CA ALA A 132 -20.85 -10.79 -6.19
C ALA A 132 -22.36 -10.57 -5.93
N GLY A 133 -22.85 -9.32 -5.94
CA GLY A 133 -24.22 -8.98 -5.57
C GLY A 133 -24.53 -9.25 -4.11
N ILE A 134 -23.52 -9.20 -3.24
CA ILE A 134 -23.66 -9.40 -1.79
C ILE A 134 -23.72 -8.03 -1.13
N GLU A 135 -24.85 -7.72 -0.52
CA GLU A 135 -24.99 -6.52 0.28
C GLU A 135 -24.21 -6.68 1.60
N ALA A 136 -23.38 -5.67 1.92
CA ALA A 136 -22.78 -5.59 3.24
C ALA A 136 -23.89 -5.38 4.27
N THR A 137 -23.87 -6.15 5.35
CA THR A 137 -24.82 -5.97 6.44
C THR A 137 -24.47 -4.74 7.27
N ASP A 138 -25.45 -4.08 7.91
CA ASP A 138 -25.23 -2.82 8.66
C ASP A 138 -24.18 -2.91 9.78
N ASP A 139 -23.90 -4.13 10.27
CA ASP A 139 -22.88 -4.45 11.26
C ASP A 139 -21.47 -4.61 10.68
N GLN A 140 -21.33 -4.75 9.35
CA GLN A 140 -20.06 -4.86 8.63
C GLN A 140 -19.60 -3.50 8.13
N ARG A 141 -18.81 -2.79 8.95
CA ARG A 141 -18.13 -1.57 8.53
C ARG A 141 -16.76 -1.91 7.93
N TYR A 142 -16.62 -1.71 6.63
CA TYR A 142 -15.34 -1.77 5.94
C TYR A 142 -14.69 -0.38 5.90
N ASP A 143 -13.36 -0.33 6.08
CA ASP A 143 -12.59 0.91 5.92
C ASP A 143 -12.33 1.23 4.43
N GLY A 144 -12.45 0.23 3.56
CA GLY A 144 -12.34 0.37 2.11
C GLY A 144 -13.68 0.74 1.45
N ILE A 145 -13.61 1.11 0.16
CA ILE A 145 -14.80 1.42 -0.66
C ILE A 145 -14.88 0.50 -1.88
N ASP A 146 -16.05 0.42 -2.49
CA ASP A 146 -16.25 -0.31 -3.73
C ASP A 146 -15.57 0.40 -4.93
N LEU A 147 -14.68 -0.32 -5.63
CA LEU A 147 -14.00 0.13 -6.84
C LEU A 147 -14.76 -0.21 -8.12
N SER A 148 -15.87 -0.94 -8.06
CA SER A 148 -16.65 -1.31 -9.24
C SER A 148 -17.04 -0.11 -10.13
N PRO A 149 -17.32 1.12 -9.60
CA PRO A 149 -17.61 2.27 -10.45
C PRO A 149 -16.43 2.71 -11.33
N ILE A 150 -15.19 2.69 -10.81
CA ILE A 150 -14.02 3.01 -11.64
C ILE A 150 -13.65 1.88 -12.58
N LEU A 151 -13.89 0.63 -12.18
CA LEU A 151 -13.52 -0.54 -12.98
C LEU A 151 -14.47 -0.73 -14.16
N CYS A 152 -15.78 -0.69 -13.90
CA CYS A 152 -16.81 -1.09 -14.86
C CYS A 152 -17.53 0.08 -15.54
N GLU A 153 -17.53 1.26 -14.91
CA GLU A 153 -18.31 2.42 -15.37
C GLU A 153 -17.43 3.64 -15.69
N GLN A 154 -16.12 3.56 -15.41
CA GLN A 154 -15.16 4.66 -15.55
C GLN A 154 -15.60 5.96 -14.85
N THR A 155 -16.34 5.81 -13.76
CA THR A 155 -16.84 6.94 -12.97
C THR A 155 -15.91 7.19 -11.79
N ALA A 156 -15.62 8.45 -11.49
CA ALA A 156 -14.72 8.81 -10.40
C ALA A 156 -15.23 8.34 -9.04
N LEU A 157 -14.33 7.88 -8.18
CA LEU A 157 -14.63 7.58 -6.78
C LEU A 157 -14.82 8.86 -5.98
N PRO A 158 -15.59 8.82 -4.87
CA PRO A 158 -15.63 9.92 -3.92
C PRO A 158 -14.22 10.23 -3.40
N ALA A 159 -13.92 11.53 -3.26
CA ALA A 159 -12.69 11.98 -2.64
C ALA A 159 -12.63 11.48 -1.18
N ARG A 160 -11.48 10.92 -0.81
CA ARG A 160 -11.23 10.45 0.55
C ARG A 160 -9.73 10.44 0.85
N PRO A 161 -9.36 10.61 2.13
CA PRO A 161 -8.00 10.36 2.57
C PRO A 161 -7.72 8.85 2.67
N LEU A 162 -6.46 8.48 2.43
CA LEU A 162 -5.90 7.16 2.67
C LEU A 162 -4.82 7.23 3.76
N TYR A 163 -4.65 6.15 4.52
CA TYR A 163 -3.79 6.12 5.70
C TYR A 163 -2.83 4.93 5.67
N TRP A 164 -1.62 5.16 6.17
CA TRP A 164 -0.61 4.13 6.38
C TRP A 164 0.07 4.32 7.73
N ALA A 165 0.44 3.23 8.38
CA ALA A 165 1.27 3.25 9.57
C ALA A 165 2.24 2.08 9.55
N ASP A 166 3.52 2.34 9.84
CA ASP A 166 4.47 1.33 10.26
C ASP A 166 4.66 1.46 11.76
N LEU A 167 4.19 0.45 12.50
CA LEU A 167 4.22 0.39 13.95
C LEU A 167 5.14 -0.74 14.40
N SER A 168 6.41 -0.68 14.00
CA SER A 168 7.36 -1.73 14.35
C SER A 168 7.57 -1.81 15.87
N ASN A 169 7.62 -3.03 16.40
CA ASN A 169 7.93 -3.27 17.82
C ASN A 169 9.38 -2.87 18.15
N GLY A 170 10.25 -2.69 17.15
CA GLY A 170 11.64 -2.25 17.35
C GLY A 170 11.82 -0.73 17.55
N GLY A 171 10.74 0.02 17.77
CA GLY A 171 10.77 1.45 18.08
C GLY A 171 10.68 2.41 16.87
N ARG A 172 10.88 1.94 15.63
CA ARG A 172 10.62 2.76 14.44
C ARG A 172 9.12 2.87 14.21
N ARG A 173 8.60 4.09 14.26
CA ARG A 173 7.19 4.39 14.00
C ARG A 173 7.08 5.49 12.96
N SER A 174 6.18 5.29 12.00
CA SER A 174 5.87 6.29 11.00
C SER A 174 4.42 6.17 10.58
N GLU A 175 3.81 7.31 10.31
CA GLU A 175 2.41 7.46 9.92
C GLU A 175 2.36 8.30 8.64
N ALA A 176 1.40 8.04 7.77
CA ALA A 176 1.16 8.85 6.60
C ALA A 176 -0.31 8.98 6.26
N MET A 177 -0.67 10.13 5.71
CA MET A 177 -1.97 10.37 5.07
C MET A 177 -1.73 10.80 3.63
N ARG A 178 -2.58 10.35 2.72
CA ARG A 178 -2.73 10.97 1.39
C ARG A 178 -4.15 11.47 1.22
N ASP A 179 -4.30 12.74 0.88
CA ASP A 179 -5.57 13.31 0.46
C ASP A 179 -5.38 14.03 -0.89
N GLY A 180 -5.95 13.43 -1.94
CA GLY A 180 -5.71 13.83 -3.32
C GLY A 180 -4.24 13.86 -3.70
N VAL A 181 -3.74 15.06 -4.00
CA VAL A 181 -2.33 15.31 -4.37
C VAL A 181 -1.42 15.48 -3.15
N TRP A 182 -1.97 15.74 -1.97
CA TRP A 182 -1.19 16.01 -0.78
C TRP A 182 -0.87 14.72 -0.04
N LYS A 183 0.35 14.64 0.48
CA LYS A 183 0.77 13.57 1.37
C LYS A 183 1.50 14.14 2.58
N LEU A 184 0.95 13.83 3.76
CA LEU A 184 1.54 14.13 5.06
C LEU A 184 2.25 12.87 5.56
N ILE A 185 3.45 13.04 6.11
CA ILE A 185 4.19 11.98 6.80
C ILE A 185 4.56 12.48 8.19
N VAL A 186 4.35 11.64 9.20
CA VAL A 186 4.81 11.88 10.57
C VAL A 186 5.78 10.76 10.92
N GLN A 187 7.04 11.13 11.18
CA GLN A 187 8.07 10.23 11.66
C GLN A 187 8.23 10.41 13.17
N HIS A 188 8.65 9.34 13.85
CA HIS A 188 8.93 9.35 15.29
C HIS A 188 10.38 8.89 15.55
N PRO A 189 11.40 9.68 15.13
CA PRO A 189 12.81 9.33 15.30
C PRO A 189 13.17 9.12 16.77
N ASN A 190 13.85 7.99 17.06
CA ASN A 190 14.27 7.63 18.43
C ASN A 190 13.11 7.56 19.45
N ALA A 191 11.87 7.38 19.00
CA ALA A 191 10.77 7.11 19.91
C ALA A 191 11.04 5.80 20.66
N LYS A 192 10.70 5.80 21.95
CA LYS A 192 10.74 4.57 22.75
C LYS A 192 9.70 3.60 22.23
N GLU A 193 9.97 2.31 22.36
CA GLU A 193 8.99 1.26 22.04
C GLU A 193 7.65 1.53 22.73
N GLY A 194 6.56 1.46 21.96
CA GLY A 194 5.21 1.75 22.44
C GLY A 194 4.83 3.23 22.53
N THR A 195 5.73 4.17 22.23
CA THR A 195 5.48 5.63 22.32
C THR A 195 5.40 6.31 20.96
N PHE A 196 5.04 7.59 20.95
CA PHE A 196 5.00 8.44 19.76
C PHE A 196 5.73 9.77 20.03
N GLU A 197 6.90 9.66 20.64
CA GLU A 197 7.76 10.80 20.98
C GLU A 197 8.54 11.29 19.75
N ASN A 198 9.06 12.51 19.82
CA ASN A 198 9.98 13.11 18.83
C ASN A 198 9.40 13.28 17.42
N GLU A 199 8.12 13.64 17.30
CA GLU A 199 7.45 13.85 16.01
C GLU A 199 8.22 14.80 15.09
N THR A 200 8.44 14.36 13.85
CA THR A 200 8.86 15.22 12.75
C THR A 200 7.87 15.07 11.59
N ILE A 201 7.45 16.20 11.04
CA ILE A 201 6.42 16.27 10.01
C ILE A 201 7.08 16.57 8.66
N GLU A 202 6.70 15.82 7.63
CA GLU A 202 7.06 16.07 6.23
C GLU A 202 5.77 16.26 5.42
N LEU A 203 5.78 17.18 4.44
CA LEU A 203 4.63 17.45 3.56
C LEU A 203 5.04 17.45 2.10
N TYR A 204 4.34 16.68 1.27
CA TYR A 204 4.63 16.51 -0.16
C TYR A 204 3.42 16.77 -1.04
N ARG A 205 3.67 17.26 -2.25
CA ARG A 205 2.68 17.44 -3.31
C ARG A 205 2.98 16.47 -4.47
N LEU A 206 2.25 15.36 -4.52
CA LEU A 206 2.58 14.17 -5.31
C LEU A 206 2.32 14.27 -6.82
N ASP A 207 1.55 15.25 -7.28
CA ASP A 207 1.36 15.53 -8.72
C ASP A 207 2.64 16.10 -9.35
N SER A 208 3.40 16.88 -8.59
CA SER A 208 4.67 17.48 -9.00
C SER A 208 5.92 16.79 -8.44
N ASP A 209 5.80 16.11 -7.29
CA ASP A 209 6.92 15.48 -6.59
C ASP A 209 6.52 14.09 -6.09
N LEU A 210 6.46 13.17 -7.03
CA LEU A 210 6.14 11.78 -6.75
C LEU A 210 7.28 11.03 -6.02
N SER A 211 8.49 11.57 -6.12
CA SER A 211 9.69 11.10 -5.44
C SER A 211 9.76 11.47 -3.96
N GLU A 212 8.89 12.39 -3.49
CA GLU A 212 8.92 12.90 -2.12
C GLU A 212 10.30 13.50 -1.76
N ALA A 213 10.85 14.28 -2.69
CA ALA A 213 12.19 14.88 -2.60
C ALA A 213 12.17 16.29 -1.99
N ASN A 214 11.06 17.02 -2.12
CA ASN A 214 10.93 18.42 -1.72
C ASN A 214 9.94 18.54 -0.56
N ASP A 215 10.44 18.50 0.67
CA ASP A 215 9.63 18.66 1.86
C ASP A 215 9.13 20.11 2.01
N LEU A 216 7.83 20.29 1.88
CA LEU A 216 7.15 21.58 1.95
C LEU A 216 6.88 22.03 3.39
N ALA A 217 7.00 21.14 4.38
CA ALA A 217 6.85 21.50 5.78
C ALA A 217 8.00 22.41 6.26
N GLN A 218 9.19 22.25 5.70
CA GLN A 218 10.38 23.05 6.04
C GLN A 218 10.40 24.44 5.38
N THR A 219 9.81 24.57 4.19
CA THR A 219 9.81 25.83 3.42
C THR A 219 8.70 26.81 3.84
N GLN A 220 7.67 26.35 4.56
CA GLN A 220 6.56 27.19 5.04
C GLN A 220 6.77 27.86 6.41
N HIS A 221 8.00 27.94 6.92
CA HIS A 221 8.25 28.73 8.13
C HIS A 221 8.03 30.25 7.96
N GLN A 222 7.80 30.77 6.74
CA GLN A 222 7.63 32.21 6.49
C GLN A 222 6.33 32.70 5.86
N ASP A 223 5.40 31.87 5.36
CA ASP A 223 4.09 32.45 5.01
C ASP A 223 2.93 31.45 4.97
N THR A 224 1.83 31.88 5.60
CA THR A 224 0.50 31.27 5.67
C THR A 224 0.39 29.85 6.24
N ARG A 225 0.15 29.83 7.55
CA ARG A 225 -0.75 28.89 8.23
C ARG A 225 -2.12 28.80 7.54
N PRO A 226 -2.83 27.68 7.69
CA PRO A 226 -3.96 27.68 8.62
C PRO A 226 -3.53 27.20 10.02
N ASN A 227 -4.29 27.61 11.01
CA ASN A 227 -3.81 28.12 12.30
C ASN A 227 -2.97 27.16 13.18
N LYS A 228 -1.70 27.53 13.48
CA LYS A 228 -1.03 27.26 14.78
C LYS A 228 -1.93 27.75 15.92
N SER A 229 -2.83 26.89 16.37
CA SER A 229 -3.43 26.94 17.69
C SER A 229 -4.13 25.60 17.90
N LEU A 230 -3.41 24.62 18.46
CA LEU A 230 -3.93 23.57 19.35
C LEU A 230 -2.80 22.59 19.77
N VAL A 231 -1.74 23.12 20.38
CA VAL A 231 -1.05 22.35 21.42
C VAL A 231 -1.81 22.63 22.71
N ARG A 232 -2.91 21.90 22.93
CA ARG A 232 -3.49 21.73 24.26
C ARG A 232 -3.57 20.25 24.56
N ARG A 233 -2.77 19.87 25.56
CA ARG A 233 -2.75 18.58 26.28
C ARG A 233 -4.12 17.90 26.34
N GLN A 234 -4.20 16.69 25.80
CA GLN A 234 -4.93 15.52 26.29
C GLN A 234 -4.42 14.32 25.48
N GLY A 235 -3.78 13.28 26.03
CA GLY A 235 -3.50 12.97 27.42
C GLY A 235 -2.23 12.12 27.55
N ALA A 236 -1.50 12.39 28.63
CA ALA A 236 -0.88 11.30 29.37
C ALA A 236 -2.01 10.35 29.79
N ASN A 237 -1.81 9.05 29.59
CA ASN A 237 -2.73 7.94 29.87
C ASN A 237 -3.75 7.60 28.77
N ALA A 238 -3.25 7.09 27.64
CA ALA A 238 -3.95 6.03 26.92
C ALA A 238 -3.05 4.80 26.97
N ASN A 239 -3.45 3.81 27.76
CA ASN A 239 -2.78 2.51 27.82
C ASN A 239 -3.01 1.81 26.47
N PRO A 240 -1.96 1.47 25.67
CA PRO A 240 -2.14 0.83 24.37
C PRO A 240 -2.56 -0.65 24.47
N SER A 241 -3.04 -1.10 25.64
CA SER A 241 -3.43 -2.48 25.90
C SER A 241 -4.81 -2.84 25.36
N THR A 242 -5.10 -2.64 24.08
CA THR A 242 -6.23 -3.33 23.41
C THR A 242 -6.09 -3.27 21.90
N GLY A 243 -6.01 -4.44 21.25
CA GLY A 243 -6.41 -4.73 19.86
C GLY A 243 -5.89 -3.84 18.71
N ARG A 244 -5.38 -4.47 17.65
CA ARG A 244 -4.91 -3.82 16.41
C ARG A 244 -5.88 -2.77 15.82
N MET A 245 -7.19 -2.98 15.95
CA MET A 245 -8.25 -2.08 15.45
C MET A 245 -8.50 -0.82 16.30
N ALA A 246 -8.14 -0.83 17.58
CA ALA A 246 -8.25 0.37 18.43
C ALA A 246 -7.05 1.30 18.19
N GLN A 247 -5.87 0.73 17.94
CA GLN A 247 -4.68 1.47 17.53
C GLN A 247 -4.89 2.18 16.18
N LEU A 248 -5.40 1.48 15.17
CA LEU A 248 -5.69 2.07 13.85
C LEU A 248 -6.69 3.23 13.91
N ARG A 249 -7.70 3.15 14.79
CA ARG A 249 -8.66 4.24 15.01
C ARG A 249 -8.04 5.43 15.74
N TYR A 250 -7.15 5.19 16.70
CA TYR A 250 -6.37 6.24 17.35
C TYR A 250 -5.44 6.93 16.35
N ASP A 251 -4.74 6.16 15.51
CA ASP A 251 -3.83 6.70 14.49
C ASP A 251 -4.61 7.50 13.44
N HIS A 252 -5.78 7.00 12.99
CA HIS A 252 -6.68 7.76 12.12
C HIS A 252 -7.14 9.08 12.77
N GLN A 253 -7.57 9.05 14.04
CA GLN A 253 -7.97 10.24 14.78
C GLN A 253 -6.82 11.21 15.00
N ARG A 254 -5.61 10.71 15.28
CA ARG A 254 -4.39 11.51 15.44
C ARG A 254 -4.00 12.16 14.13
N ILE A 255 -3.98 11.41 13.03
CA ILE A 255 -3.68 11.95 11.69
C ILE A 255 -4.75 12.98 11.30
N GLN A 256 -6.02 12.71 11.55
CA GLN A 256 -7.10 13.69 11.39
C GLN A 256 -6.89 14.94 12.26
N GLN A 257 -6.39 14.79 13.49
CA GLN A 257 -6.04 15.92 14.37
C GLN A 257 -4.86 16.74 13.82
N VAL A 258 -3.80 16.08 13.33
CA VAL A 258 -2.67 16.75 12.68
C VAL A 258 -3.13 17.49 11.42
N VAL A 259 -4.03 16.89 10.65
CA VAL A 259 -4.57 17.47 9.40
C VAL A 259 -5.57 18.59 9.67
N SER A 260 -6.42 18.47 10.70
CA SER A 260 -7.37 19.51 11.11
C SER A 260 -6.72 20.70 11.83
N GLY A 261 -5.45 20.55 12.24
CA GLY A 261 -4.62 21.59 12.86
C GLY A 261 -3.62 22.25 11.90
N ILE A 262 -3.62 21.84 10.63
CA ILE A 262 -2.94 22.50 9.49
C ILE A 262 -3.98 23.37 8.79
#